data_AF-A0A963FTX9-F1
#
_entry.id   AF-A0A963FTX9-F1
#
_cell.length_a   1.000
_cell.length_b   1.000
_cell.length_c   1.000
_cell.angle_alpha   90.00
_cell.angle_beta   90.00
_cell.angle_gamma   90.00
#
_symmetry.space_group_name_H-M   'P 1'
#
loop_
_entity.id
_entity.type
_entity.pdbx_description
1 polymer ?
#
loop_
_entity_poly.entity_id
_entity_poly.type
_entity_poly.pdbx_seq_one_letter_code
_entity_poly.pdbx_strand_id
1 'polypeptide(L)'
;MAKRLKFDEAGDSDELQALFDSIASEPEKPKLEVNNAPDDDGDNDELQSLFDSVAAEFGDTVESVDAPVAQMPTRIDEAVEAAPDVAAGSADEQGSDAVYNRIGQMTRHLHNTLRELGYDQALQEAADAIPDARQRLVYIAQMTEQAASRVLNATDVARPIQDKLQGDAAALEARWDKLFASQLSTEDFKSLASETKQFIGQVREGSKATNDQLMEIMMAQDFQDLTGQVIKKVVEMAQTLEQQMLAVLIESMPAERKKERNEGLMNGPVIKSEGRDDVVTSQEQVDDLLESLGF
;
A
#
# COMPACT_ATOMS: atom_id res chain seq x y z
N MET A 1 1.37 8.24 60.67
CA MET A 1 2.44 7.96 59.70
C MET A 1 1.82 7.82 58.32
N ALA A 2 2.16 8.67 57.37
CA ALA A 2 1.89 8.47 55.95
C ALA A 2 3.03 9.15 55.17
N LYS A 3 3.82 8.32 54.48
CA LYS A 3 5.05 8.67 53.77
C LYS A 3 4.67 9.41 52.49
N ARG A 4 5.12 10.65 52.30
CA ARG A 4 5.07 11.33 51.00
C ARG A 4 6.13 10.71 50.09
N LEU A 5 5.71 10.18 48.95
CA LEU A 5 6.63 9.84 47.86
C LEU A 5 7.23 11.14 47.31
N LYS A 6 8.56 11.22 47.27
CA LYS A 6 9.29 12.22 46.48
C LYS A 6 9.37 11.68 45.05
N PHE A 7 8.87 12.44 44.08
CA PHE A 7 9.21 12.26 42.67
C PHE A 7 10.57 12.94 42.45
N ASP A 8 11.56 12.19 41.98
CA ASP A 8 12.86 12.73 41.55
C ASP A 8 12.70 13.24 40.10
N GLU A 9 12.36 14.52 39.96
CA GLU A 9 12.02 15.19 38.70
C GLU A 9 13.25 15.52 37.82
N ALA A 10 14.46 15.17 38.26
CA ALA A 10 15.71 15.47 37.53
C ALA A 10 16.26 14.29 36.71
N GLY A 11 15.82 13.05 36.97
CA GLY A 11 16.33 11.86 36.28
C GLY A 11 15.56 11.50 35.00
N ASP A 12 14.23 11.63 35.04
CA ASP A 12 13.35 11.27 33.91
C ASP A 12 13.51 12.21 32.70
N SER A 13 13.88 13.48 32.93
CA SER A 13 14.03 14.44 31.83
C SER A 13 15.25 14.14 30.95
N ASP A 14 16.35 13.65 31.54
CA ASP A 14 17.58 13.36 30.80
C ASP A 14 17.45 12.06 30.00
N GLU A 15 16.73 11.08 30.55
CA GLU A 15 16.47 9.79 29.88
C GLU A 15 15.48 9.96 28.71
N LEU A 16 14.48 10.84 28.86
CA LEU A 16 13.58 11.22 27.77
C LEU A 16 14.29 12.07 26.70
N GLN A 17 15.18 12.98 27.10
CA GLN A 17 15.98 13.76 26.15
C GLN A 17 16.92 12.86 25.33
N ALA A 18 17.52 11.84 25.97
CA ALA A 18 18.36 10.84 25.28
C ALA A 18 17.55 9.97 24.30
N LEU A 19 16.30 9.62 24.64
CA LEU A 19 15.39 8.93 23.72
C LEU A 19 14.98 9.81 22.53
N PHE A 20 14.75 11.10 22.74
CA PHE A 20 14.45 12.04 21.65
C PHE A 20 15.66 12.27 20.74
N ASP A 21 16.88 12.40 21.28
CA ASP A 21 18.10 12.53 20.48
C ASP A 21 18.41 11.23 19.70
N SER A 22 18.12 10.06 20.28
CA SER A 22 18.25 8.77 19.57
C SER A 22 17.26 8.59 18.42
N ILE A 23 16.12 9.29 18.44
CA ILE A 23 15.13 9.29 17.36
C ILE A 23 15.47 10.37 16.31
N ALA A 24 16.10 11.47 16.73
CA ALA A 24 16.52 12.57 15.86
C ALA A 24 17.81 12.27 15.08
N SER A 25 18.63 11.32 15.56
CA SER A 25 19.76 10.78 14.79
C SER A 25 19.27 9.86 13.67
N GLU A 26 19.13 10.40 12.45
CA GLU A 26 18.83 9.62 11.25
C GLU A 26 19.87 8.48 11.08
N PRO A 27 19.47 7.24 10.77
CA PRO A 27 20.40 6.30 10.15
C PRO A 27 20.74 6.81 8.75
N GLU A 28 22.03 6.76 8.38
CA GLU A 28 22.52 7.14 7.05
C GLU A 28 21.63 6.54 5.95
N LYS A 29 21.05 7.41 5.13
CA LYS A 29 20.29 7.00 3.92
C LYS A 29 21.27 6.33 2.95
N PRO A 30 20.96 5.13 2.42
CA PRO A 30 21.75 4.57 1.33
C PRO A 30 21.66 5.51 0.11
N LYS A 31 22.82 5.96 -0.39
CA LYS A 31 22.92 6.70 -1.64
C LYS A 31 22.49 5.78 -2.79
N LEU A 32 21.29 6.00 -3.30
CA LEU A 32 20.89 5.51 -4.62
C LEU A 32 21.55 6.39 -5.67
N GLU A 33 22.62 5.88 -6.30
CA GLU A 33 23.12 6.45 -7.54
C GLU A 33 22.13 6.10 -8.67
N VAL A 34 21.35 7.10 -9.09
CA VAL A 34 20.56 7.02 -10.32
C VAL A 34 21.52 7.29 -11.48
N ASN A 35 21.87 6.25 -12.23
CA ASN A 35 22.52 6.40 -13.53
C ASN A 35 21.53 7.07 -14.50
N ASN A 36 21.69 8.37 -14.71
CA ASN A 36 21.03 9.08 -15.81
C ASN A 36 21.66 8.64 -17.14
N ALA A 37 20.96 7.79 -17.88
CA ALA A 37 21.10 7.69 -19.33
C ALA A 37 19.93 8.47 -19.98
N PRO A 38 20.15 9.11 -21.15
CA PRO A 38 19.25 10.13 -21.68
C PRO A 38 18.00 9.53 -22.35
N ASP A 39 16.90 10.27 -22.20
CA ASP A 39 15.62 10.22 -22.92
C ASP A 39 15.57 9.31 -24.17
N ASP A 40 14.76 8.24 -24.11
CA ASP A 40 14.20 7.60 -25.31
C ASP A 40 12.70 7.39 -25.12
N ASP A 41 11.92 8.14 -25.90
CA ASP A 41 10.45 8.27 -25.89
C ASP A 41 9.80 7.09 -26.64
N GLY A 42 10.22 5.86 -26.34
CA GLY A 42 9.93 4.66 -27.15
C GLY A 42 9.07 3.56 -26.53
N ASP A 43 8.90 3.53 -25.20
CA ASP A 43 8.32 2.35 -24.50
C ASP A 43 6.78 2.36 -24.34
N ASN A 44 6.08 3.39 -24.82
CA ASN A 44 4.63 3.49 -24.58
C ASN A 44 3.80 2.63 -25.54
N ASP A 45 4.22 2.49 -26.81
CA ASP A 45 3.41 1.79 -27.82
C ASP A 45 3.48 0.26 -27.70
N GLU A 46 4.62 -0.29 -27.28
CA GLU A 46 4.77 -1.74 -27.08
C GLU A 46 3.97 -2.21 -25.86
N LEU A 47 3.98 -1.44 -24.77
CA LEU A 47 3.17 -1.70 -23.58
C LEU A 47 1.66 -1.55 -23.85
N GLN A 48 1.26 -0.57 -24.67
CA GLN A 48 -0.13 -0.41 -25.10
C GLN A 48 -0.60 -1.62 -25.92
N SER A 49 0.25 -2.15 -26.81
CA SER A 49 -0.08 -3.34 -27.62
C SER A 49 -0.20 -4.63 -26.79
N LEU A 50 0.60 -4.78 -25.74
CA LEU A 50 0.50 -5.88 -24.79
C LEU A 50 -0.79 -5.80 -23.97
N PHE A 51 -1.22 -4.59 -23.60
CA PHE A 51 -2.47 -4.36 -22.88
C PHE A 51 -3.70 -4.70 -23.73
N ASP A 52 -3.71 -4.28 -25.00
CA ASP A 52 -4.81 -4.59 -25.94
C ASP A 52 -4.88 -6.09 -26.27
N SER A 53 -3.73 -6.78 -26.34
CA SER A 53 -3.68 -8.23 -26.53
C SER A 53 -4.32 -8.99 -25.38
N VAL A 54 -4.09 -8.56 -24.13
CA VAL A 54 -4.68 -9.19 -22.93
C VAL A 54 -6.16 -8.85 -22.83
N ALA A 55 -6.58 -7.63 -23.16
CA ALA A 55 -8.00 -7.26 -23.16
C ALA A 55 -8.83 -8.05 -24.19
N ALA A 56 -8.26 -8.34 -25.37
CA ALA A 56 -8.91 -9.16 -26.39
C ALA A 56 -9.05 -10.64 -25.98
N GLU A 57 -8.14 -11.15 -25.14
CA GLU A 57 -8.16 -12.53 -24.66
C GLU A 57 -9.26 -12.78 -23.59
N PHE A 58 -9.72 -11.73 -22.90
CA PHE A 58 -10.72 -11.81 -21.84
C PHE A 58 -12.07 -11.12 -22.15
N GLY A 59 -12.22 -10.51 -23.34
CA GLY A 59 -13.37 -9.66 -23.69
C GLY A 59 -14.62 -10.37 -24.24
N ASP A 60 -14.57 -11.66 -24.58
CA ASP A 60 -15.70 -12.34 -25.28
C ASP A 60 -16.73 -13.01 -24.37
N THR A 61 -16.75 -12.67 -23.08
CA THR A 61 -17.82 -13.06 -22.17
C THR A 61 -18.34 -11.85 -21.42
N VAL A 62 -19.36 -11.18 -21.97
CA VAL A 62 -20.56 -10.65 -21.30
C VAL A 62 -21.18 -9.59 -22.22
N GLU A 63 -22.24 -9.96 -22.97
CA GLU A 63 -23.28 -8.98 -23.32
C GLU A 63 -24.67 -9.64 -23.48
N SER A 64 -25.65 -8.97 -22.88
CA SER A 64 -27.12 -9.13 -22.93
C SER A 64 -27.80 -10.16 -22.00
N VAL A 65 -28.16 -9.68 -20.79
CA VAL A 65 -29.33 -10.16 -20.04
C VAL A 65 -30.45 -9.14 -20.26
N ASP A 66 -31.47 -9.48 -21.04
CA ASP A 66 -32.80 -8.85 -20.90
C ASP A 66 -33.89 -9.83 -21.37
N ALA A 67 -34.92 -10.01 -20.54
CA ALA A 67 -36.13 -10.77 -20.82
C ALA A 67 -37.31 -9.87 -20.43
N PRO A 68 -38.46 -9.84 -21.15
CA PRO A 68 -39.44 -10.92 -20.95
C PRO A 68 -40.51 -11.17 -22.07
N VAL A 69 -41.25 -12.28 -21.88
CA VAL A 69 -42.61 -12.68 -22.36
C VAL A 69 -42.92 -12.88 -23.87
N ALA A 70 -43.26 -14.12 -24.26
CA ALA A 70 -44.46 -14.42 -25.06
C ALA A 70 -44.81 -15.92 -25.08
N GLN A 71 -46.11 -16.21 -24.95
CA GLN A 71 -46.76 -17.52 -24.83
C GLN A 71 -46.94 -18.26 -26.17
N MET A 72 -47.07 -19.60 -26.07
CA MET A 72 -47.53 -20.59 -27.07
C MET A 72 -48.83 -20.21 -27.80
N PRO A 73 -49.10 -20.69 -29.06
CA PRO A 73 -49.70 -22.04 -29.22
C PRO A 73 -49.50 -22.79 -30.58
N THR A 74 -49.73 -24.12 -30.53
CA THR A 74 -50.34 -25.03 -31.57
C THR A 74 -49.62 -25.21 -32.92
N ARG A 75 -49.52 -26.39 -33.56
CA ARG A 75 -50.48 -27.51 -33.74
C ARG A 75 -49.75 -28.71 -34.40
N ILE A 76 -50.18 -29.91 -34.01
CA ILE A 76 -50.11 -31.23 -34.69
C ILE A 76 -50.19 -31.20 -36.23
N ASP A 77 -49.32 -31.95 -36.93
CA ASP A 77 -49.67 -33.09 -37.82
C ASP A 77 -48.46 -33.74 -38.55
N GLU A 78 -48.40 -35.07 -38.41
CA GLU A 78 -47.97 -36.16 -39.32
C GLU A 78 -46.73 -36.14 -40.24
N ALA A 79 -45.93 -37.20 -40.01
CA ALA A 79 -45.32 -38.16 -40.96
C ALA A 79 -43.99 -37.81 -41.68
N VAL A 80 -42.94 -38.63 -41.45
CA VAL A 80 -42.48 -39.73 -42.34
C VAL A 80 -41.23 -40.44 -41.75
N GLU A 81 -41.37 -41.76 -41.61
CA GLU A 81 -40.41 -42.89 -41.71
C GLU A 81 -39.08 -43.02 -40.92
N ALA A 82 -39.05 -44.11 -40.13
CA ALA A 82 -38.11 -45.26 -40.15
C ALA A 82 -36.58 -45.09 -39.89
N ALA A 83 -36.17 -45.57 -38.69
CA ALA A 83 -34.96 -46.27 -38.20
C ALA A 83 -33.75 -46.59 -39.14
N PRO A 84 -32.53 -46.96 -38.63
CA PRO A 84 -32.15 -47.31 -37.24
C PRO A 84 -30.82 -46.71 -36.69
N ASP A 85 -30.69 -46.80 -35.37
CA ASP A 85 -29.50 -47.11 -34.55
C ASP A 85 -28.10 -47.02 -35.20
N VAL A 86 -27.29 -46.05 -34.75
CA VAL A 86 -25.83 -46.23 -34.60
C VAL A 86 -25.33 -45.48 -33.35
N ALA A 87 -24.96 -46.27 -32.35
CA ALA A 87 -24.07 -45.91 -31.26
C ALA A 87 -22.75 -45.33 -31.80
N ALA A 88 -22.49 -44.05 -31.55
CA ALA A 88 -21.16 -43.45 -31.67
C ALA A 88 -21.12 -42.10 -30.92
N GLY A 89 -20.90 -42.15 -29.61
CA GLY A 89 -20.74 -40.93 -28.81
C GLY A 89 -20.85 -41.20 -27.33
N SER A 90 -20.04 -42.10 -26.78
CA SER A 90 -20.06 -42.36 -25.33
C SER A 90 -18.71 -42.84 -24.78
N ALA A 91 -17.59 -42.51 -25.44
CA ALA A 91 -16.26 -42.88 -24.94
C ALA A 91 -15.56 -41.70 -24.24
N ASP A 92 -15.67 -40.48 -24.78
CA ASP A 92 -15.04 -39.28 -24.21
C ASP A 92 -15.81 -38.70 -23.00
N GLU A 93 -17.14 -38.85 -22.96
CA GLU A 93 -17.96 -38.46 -21.80
C GLU A 93 -17.76 -39.40 -20.60
N GLN A 94 -17.52 -40.70 -20.83
CA GLN A 94 -17.29 -41.67 -19.74
C GLN A 94 -15.91 -41.52 -19.09
N GLY A 95 -14.89 -41.16 -19.87
CA GLY A 95 -13.55 -40.89 -19.36
C GLY A 95 -13.50 -39.61 -18.53
N SER A 96 -14.16 -38.55 -18.99
CA SER A 96 -14.29 -37.29 -18.25
C SER A 96 -15.15 -37.48 -16.99
N ASP A 97 -16.28 -38.19 -17.05
CA ASP A 97 -17.09 -38.53 -15.87
C ASP A 97 -16.35 -39.38 -14.84
N ALA A 98 -15.51 -40.33 -15.28
CA ALA A 98 -14.68 -41.12 -14.37
C ALA A 98 -13.62 -40.25 -13.68
N VAL A 99 -13.03 -39.29 -14.40
CA VAL A 99 -12.07 -38.33 -13.84
C VAL A 99 -12.75 -37.36 -12.87
N TYR A 100 -13.92 -36.81 -13.21
CA TYR A 100 -14.70 -35.95 -12.31
C TYR A 100 -15.14 -36.70 -11.04
N ASN A 101 -15.57 -37.95 -11.16
CA ASN A 101 -15.89 -38.79 -10.01
C ASN A 101 -14.68 -39.09 -9.13
N ARG A 102 -13.50 -39.34 -9.73
CA ARG A 102 -12.25 -39.56 -9.01
C ARG A 102 -11.82 -38.30 -8.26
N ILE A 103 -11.87 -37.14 -8.91
CA ILE A 103 -11.60 -35.83 -8.29
C ILE A 103 -12.57 -35.60 -7.13
N GLY A 104 -13.88 -35.84 -7.32
CA GLY A 104 -14.88 -35.71 -6.27
C GLY A 104 -14.64 -36.64 -5.07
N GLN A 105 -14.19 -37.88 -5.30
CA GLN A 105 -13.81 -38.80 -4.22
C GLN A 105 -12.56 -38.33 -3.48
N MET A 106 -11.53 -37.84 -4.20
CA MET A 106 -10.32 -37.30 -3.58
C MET A 106 -10.61 -36.03 -2.77
N THR A 107 -11.45 -35.12 -3.28
CA THR A 107 -11.85 -33.89 -2.58
C THR A 107 -12.66 -34.22 -1.32
N ARG A 108 -13.61 -35.18 -1.38
CA ARG A 108 -14.33 -35.64 -0.18
C ARG A 108 -13.41 -36.32 0.82
N HIS A 109 -12.46 -37.12 0.36
CA HIS A 109 -11.47 -37.73 1.23
C HIS A 109 -10.62 -36.66 1.92
N LEU A 110 -10.06 -35.71 1.16
CA LEU A 110 -9.32 -34.57 1.71
C LEU A 110 -10.15 -33.77 2.74
N HIS A 111 -11.40 -33.43 2.39
CA HIS A 111 -12.29 -32.70 3.28
C HIS A 111 -12.60 -33.48 4.57
N ASN A 112 -12.88 -34.77 4.47
CA ASN A 112 -13.12 -35.62 5.64
C ASN A 112 -11.86 -35.73 6.51
N THR A 113 -10.68 -35.86 5.90
CA THR A 113 -9.39 -35.88 6.62
C THR A 113 -9.13 -34.55 7.32
N LEU A 114 -9.31 -33.41 6.63
CA LEU A 114 -9.20 -32.07 7.24
C LEU A 114 -10.17 -31.87 8.41
N ARG A 115 -11.39 -32.42 8.30
CA ARG A 115 -12.41 -32.38 9.34
C ARG A 115 -12.08 -33.29 10.53
N GLU A 116 -11.58 -34.49 10.28
CA GLU A 116 -11.14 -35.44 11.32
C GLU A 116 -9.92 -34.94 12.09
N LEU A 117 -9.03 -34.20 11.44
CA LEU A 117 -7.89 -33.52 12.07
C LEU A 117 -8.26 -32.19 12.76
N GLY A 118 -9.53 -31.74 12.67
CA GLY A 118 -10.01 -30.53 13.35
C GLY A 118 -9.68 -29.22 12.65
N TYR A 119 -9.23 -29.25 11.39
CA TYR A 119 -8.78 -28.07 10.64
C TYR A 119 -9.86 -27.35 9.84
N ASP A 120 -11.03 -27.95 9.72
CA ASP A 120 -12.20 -27.34 9.06
C ASP A 120 -12.51 -25.95 9.64
N GLN A 121 -12.39 -25.81 10.97
CA GLN A 121 -12.62 -24.54 11.66
C GLN A 121 -11.51 -23.51 11.40
N ALA A 122 -10.24 -23.90 11.43
CA ALA A 122 -9.12 -22.99 11.17
C ALA A 122 -9.12 -22.49 9.71
N LEU A 123 -9.43 -23.37 8.75
CA LEU A 123 -9.53 -22.99 7.34
C LEU A 123 -10.73 -22.07 7.09
N GLN A 124 -11.84 -22.29 7.79
CA GLN A 124 -13.02 -21.44 7.70
C GLN A 124 -12.80 -20.06 8.34
N GLU A 125 -12.18 -20.00 9.52
CA GLU A 125 -11.74 -18.74 10.13
C GLU A 125 -10.78 -17.97 9.21
N ALA A 126 -9.87 -18.69 8.54
CA ALA A 126 -8.96 -18.09 7.58
C ALA A 126 -9.66 -17.53 6.34
N ALA A 127 -10.61 -18.30 5.80
CA ALA A 127 -11.42 -17.88 4.66
C ALA A 127 -12.28 -16.64 4.98
N ASP A 128 -12.78 -16.52 6.22
CA ASP A 128 -13.58 -15.38 6.68
C ASP A 128 -12.72 -14.13 6.96
N ALA A 129 -11.46 -14.31 7.38
CA ALA A 129 -10.54 -13.23 7.72
C ALA A 129 -9.98 -12.49 6.49
N ILE A 130 -9.72 -13.20 5.38
CA ILE A 130 -9.13 -12.59 4.17
C ILE A 130 -10.00 -11.44 3.59
N PRO A 131 -11.33 -11.58 3.46
CA PRO A 131 -12.20 -10.47 3.06
C PRO A 131 -12.13 -9.25 3.99
N ASP A 132 -12.05 -9.46 5.32
CA ASP A 132 -11.91 -8.37 6.30
C ASP A 132 -10.57 -7.65 6.14
N ALA A 133 -9.46 -8.39 6.00
CA ALA A 133 -8.14 -7.81 5.71
C ALA A 133 -8.16 -6.97 4.43
N ARG A 134 -8.81 -7.46 3.37
CA ARG A 134 -8.95 -6.70 2.11
C ARG A 134 -9.72 -5.39 2.33
N GLN A 135 -10.85 -5.43 3.04
CA GLN A 135 -11.63 -4.22 3.35
C GLN A 135 -10.80 -3.20 4.13
N ARG A 136 -10.02 -3.66 5.11
CA ARG A 136 -9.10 -2.82 5.89
C ARG A 136 -8.00 -2.19 5.03
N LEU A 137 -7.40 -2.94 4.12
CA LEU A 137 -6.39 -2.42 3.18
C LEU A 137 -7.00 -1.38 2.22
N VAL A 138 -8.21 -1.62 1.71
CA VAL A 138 -8.94 -0.63 0.89
C VAL A 138 -9.21 0.63 1.70
N TYR A 139 -9.64 0.49 2.95
CA TYR A 139 -9.85 1.62 3.86
C TYR A 139 -8.55 2.43 4.07
N ILE A 140 -7.42 1.77 4.29
CA ILE A 140 -6.12 2.43 4.41
C ILE A 140 -5.78 3.22 3.13
N ALA A 141 -5.98 2.63 1.95
CA ALA A 141 -5.72 3.30 0.69
C ALA A 141 -6.57 4.57 0.53
N GLN A 142 -7.87 4.48 0.82
CA GLN A 142 -8.79 5.63 0.76
C GLN A 142 -8.40 6.75 1.73
N MET A 143 -8.09 6.41 2.98
CA MET A 143 -7.69 7.40 3.99
C MET A 143 -6.36 8.08 3.62
N THR A 144 -5.43 7.33 3.05
CA THR A 144 -4.13 7.87 2.60
C THR A 144 -4.30 8.81 1.41
N GLU A 145 -5.15 8.45 0.44
CA GLU A 145 -5.49 9.31 -0.70
C GLU A 145 -6.17 10.61 -0.24
N GLN A 146 -7.13 10.51 0.68
CA GLN A 146 -7.83 11.68 1.21
C GLN A 146 -6.88 12.63 1.94
N ALA A 147 -5.99 12.09 2.79
CA ALA A 147 -5.00 12.87 3.50
C ALA A 147 -4.04 13.58 2.53
N ALA A 148 -3.51 12.85 1.54
CA ALA A 148 -2.63 13.41 0.51
C ALA A 148 -3.33 14.54 -0.26
N SER A 149 -4.60 14.35 -0.65
CA SER A 149 -5.38 15.38 -1.33
C SER A 149 -5.57 16.63 -0.47
N ARG A 150 -5.91 16.49 0.82
CA ARG A 150 -6.05 17.64 1.73
C ARG A 150 -4.74 18.40 1.90
N VAL A 151 -3.63 17.69 2.08
CA VAL A 151 -2.30 18.31 2.23
C VAL A 151 -1.89 19.07 0.96
N LEU A 152 -2.11 18.46 -0.21
CA LEU A 152 -1.79 19.09 -1.50
C LEU A 152 -2.64 20.35 -1.72
N ASN A 153 -3.95 20.26 -1.50
CA ASN A 153 -4.86 21.40 -1.63
C ASN A 153 -4.49 22.56 -0.68
N ALA A 154 -4.17 22.25 0.58
CA ALA A 154 -3.75 23.26 1.55
C ALA A 154 -2.43 23.94 1.13
N THR A 155 -1.51 23.16 0.56
CA THR A 155 -0.24 23.65 0.02
C THR A 155 -0.45 24.55 -1.19
N ASP A 156 -1.34 24.16 -2.11
CA ASP A 156 -1.70 24.93 -3.32
C ASP A 156 -2.34 26.28 -2.98
N VAL A 157 -3.04 26.38 -1.84
CA VAL A 157 -3.57 27.65 -1.33
C VAL A 157 -2.50 28.46 -0.59
N ALA A 158 -1.68 27.81 0.24
CA ALA A 158 -0.69 28.50 1.07
C ALA A 158 0.45 29.11 0.26
N ARG A 159 0.92 28.42 -0.78
CA ARG A 159 2.12 28.81 -1.54
C ARG A 159 1.95 30.15 -2.28
N PRO A 160 0.87 30.40 -3.05
CA PRO A 160 0.67 31.70 -3.70
C PRO A 160 0.60 32.88 -2.73
N ILE A 161 0.10 32.65 -1.51
CA ILE A 161 0.06 33.68 -0.46
C ILE A 161 1.48 34.06 -0.06
N GLN A 162 2.33 33.06 0.20
CA GLN A 162 3.73 33.27 0.56
C GLN A 162 4.53 33.91 -0.57
N ASP A 163 4.36 33.42 -1.80
CA ASP A 163 5.03 33.97 -2.99
C ASP A 163 4.66 35.45 -3.20
N LYS A 164 3.39 35.80 -3.04
CA LYS A 164 2.92 37.18 -3.13
C LYS A 164 3.52 38.06 -2.03
N LEU A 165 3.48 37.62 -0.77
CA LEU A 165 4.06 38.38 0.35
C LEU A 165 5.56 38.60 0.16
N GLN A 166 6.29 37.59 -0.32
CA GLN A 166 7.71 37.70 -0.62
C GLN A 166 7.98 38.70 -1.75
N GLY A 167 7.20 38.64 -2.84
CA GLY A 167 7.30 39.58 -3.96
C GLY A 167 7.02 41.02 -3.56
N ASP A 168 5.93 41.25 -2.82
CA ASP A 168 5.54 42.57 -2.33
C ASP A 168 6.57 43.14 -1.35
N ALA A 169 7.16 42.28 -0.49
CA ALA A 169 8.24 42.67 0.42
C ALA A 169 9.50 43.14 -0.34
N ALA A 170 9.97 42.36 -1.31
CA ALA A 170 11.15 42.70 -2.11
C ALA A 170 10.93 43.97 -2.94
N ALA A 171 9.73 44.16 -3.49
CA ALA A 171 9.37 45.38 -4.20
C ALA A 171 9.40 46.61 -3.27
N LEU A 172 8.87 46.49 -2.05
CA LEU A 172 8.93 47.57 -1.06
C LEU A 172 10.36 47.88 -0.61
N GLU A 173 11.18 46.87 -0.34
CA GLU A 173 12.58 47.02 0.02
C GLU A 173 13.34 47.85 -1.04
N ALA A 174 13.20 47.49 -2.31
CA ALA A 174 13.83 48.22 -3.41
C ALA A 174 13.37 49.69 -3.51
N ARG A 175 12.13 50.00 -3.11
CA ARG A 175 11.63 51.40 -3.07
C ARG A 175 12.15 52.15 -1.85
N TRP A 176 12.25 51.49 -0.69
CA TRP A 176 12.86 52.06 0.50
C TRP A 176 14.34 52.37 0.27
N ASP A 177 15.08 51.51 -0.42
CA ASP A 177 16.49 51.77 -0.78
C ASP A 177 16.65 53.03 -1.62
N LYS A 178 15.77 53.22 -2.62
CA LYS A 178 15.77 54.45 -3.44
C LYS A 178 15.47 55.69 -2.60
N LEU A 179 14.63 55.59 -1.57
CA LEU A 179 14.35 56.70 -0.65
C LEU A 179 15.60 57.06 0.15
N PHE A 180 16.29 56.07 0.71
CA PHE A 180 17.53 56.27 1.46
C PHE A 180 18.69 56.74 0.58
N ALA A 181 18.70 56.41 -0.70
CA ALA A 181 19.60 56.96 -1.71
C ALA A 181 19.24 58.40 -2.15
N SER A 182 18.20 59.02 -1.56
CA SER A 182 17.68 60.34 -1.94
C SER A 182 17.21 60.43 -3.40
N GLN A 183 16.71 59.33 -3.96
CA GLN A 183 16.25 59.20 -5.35
C GLN A 183 14.71 59.26 -5.49
N LEU A 184 13.97 59.57 -4.43
CA LEU A 184 12.51 59.66 -4.44
C LEU A 184 12.01 61.10 -4.28
N SER A 185 10.90 61.42 -4.95
CA SER A 185 10.18 62.66 -4.71
C SER A 185 9.33 62.59 -3.43
N THR A 186 8.84 63.74 -2.97
CA THR A 186 7.93 63.82 -1.80
C THR A 186 6.57 63.18 -2.07
N GLU A 187 6.14 63.11 -3.33
CA GLU A 187 4.91 62.42 -3.74
C GLU A 187 5.12 60.89 -3.71
N ASP A 188 6.26 60.42 -4.24
CA ASP A 188 6.63 58.99 -4.20
C ASP A 188 6.76 58.48 -2.76
N PHE A 189 7.27 59.32 -1.84
CA PHE A 189 7.34 58.98 -0.42
C PHE A 189 5.96 58.76 0.20
N LYS A 190 4.97 59.61 -0.11
CA LYS A 190 3.60 59.42 0.39
C LYS A 190 2.98 58.13 -0.15
N SER A 191 3.23 57.80 -1.42
CA SER A 191 2.81 56.53 -2.02
C SER A 191 3.46 55.35 -1.30
N LEU A 192 4.79 55.38 -1.11
CA LEU A 192 5.54 54.33 -0.42
C LEU A 192 5.05 54.10 1.01
N ALA A 193 4.76 55.17 1.76
CA ALA A 193 4.21 55.06 3.11
C ALA A 193 2.81 54.43 3.12
N SER A 194 1.96 54.77 2.15
CA SER A 194 0.63 54.17 1.99
C SER A 194 0.71 52.68 1.63
N GLU A 195 1.57 52.34 0.67
CA GLU A 195 1.81 50.96 0.23
C GLU A 195 2.41 50.12 1.35
N THR A 196 3.35 50.66 2.13
CA THR A 196 3.92 49.96 3.29
C THR A 196 2.83 49.67 4.33
N LYS A 197 1.94 50.62 4.60
CA LYS A 197 0.80 50.39 5.51
C LYS A 197 -0.16 49.32 4.98
N GLN A 198 -0.42 49.32 3.68
CA GLN A 198 -1.25 48.30 3.04
C GLN A 198 -0.60 46.92 3.12
N PHE A 199 0.69 46.82 2.85
CA PHE A 199 1.46 45.59 2.93
C PHE A 199 1.47 45.01 4.35
N ILE A 200 1.62 45.82 5.39
CA ILE A 200 1.48 45.36 6.79
C ILE A 200 0.10 44.71 7.02
N GLY A 201 -0.95 45.26 6.42
CA GLY A 201 -2.30 44.65 6.44
C GLY A 201 -2.35 43.30 5.74
N GLN A 202 -1.74 43.21 4.55
CA GLN A 202 -1.65 41.98 3.76
C GLN A 202 -0.82 40.90 4.46
N VAL A 203 0.30 41.25 5.11
CA VAL A 203 1.12 40.32 5.90
C VAL A 203 0.28 39.70 7.02
N ARG A 204 -0.52 40.50 7.73
CA ARG A 204 -1.38 39.98 8.82
C ARG A 204 -2.44 39.01 8.28
N GLU A 205 -3.08 39.35 7.16
CA GLU A 205 -4.10 38.51 6.54
C GLU A 205 -3.49 37.23 5.95
N GLY A 206 -2.43 37.35 5.16
CA GLY A 206 -1.72 36.23 4.56
C GLY A 206 -1.10 35.30 5.59
N SER A 207 -0.50 35.83 6.66
CA SER A 207 0.02 35.01 7.77
C SER A 207 -1.08 34.21 8.45
N LYS A 208 -2.25 34.82 8.70
CA LYS A 208 -3.40 34.09 9.24
C LYS A 208 -3.88 33.00 8.28
N ALA A 209 -4.07 33.35 7.00
CA ALA A 209 -4.54 32.40 6.00
C ALA A 209 -3.57 31.23 5.80
N THR A 210 -2.26 31.47 5.77
CA THR A 210 -1.25 30.42 5.72
C THR A 210 -1.29 29.55 6.98
N ASN A 211 -1.42 30.14 8.16
CA ASN A 211 -1.54 29.36 9.40
C ASN A 211 -2.77 28.47 9.40
N ASP A 212 -3.90 28.95 8.87
CA ASP A 212 -5.12 28.14 8.70
C ASP A 212 -4.87 26.93 7.77
N GLN A 213 -4.09 27.11 6.69
CA GLN A 213 -3.69 25.99 5.82
C GLN A 213 -2.71 25.02 6.50
N LEU A 214 -1.77 25.51 7.32
CA LEU A 214 -0.89 24.64 8.10
C LEU A 214 -1.67 23.80 9.12
N MET A 215 -2.73 24.36 9.71
CA MET A 215 -3.64 23.62 10.58
C MET A 215 -4.45 22.58 9.80
N GLU A 216 -4.87 22.88 8.57
CA GLU A 216 -5.52 21.90 7.69
C GLU A 216 -4.59 20.72 7.36
N ILE A 217 -3.30 21.00 7.08
CA ILE A 217 -2.27 19.97 6.88
C ILE A 217 -2.10 19.12 8.15
N MET A 218 -2.02 19.75 9.32
CA MET A 218 -1.90 19.04 10.60
C MET A 218 -3.12 18.17 10.89
N MET A 219 -4.33 18.68 10.64
CA MET A 219 -5.55 17.88 10.80
C MET A 219 -5.58 16.72 9.81
N ALA A 220 -5.18 16.94 8.56
CA ALA A 220 -5.12 15.88 7.56
C ALA A 220 -4.16 14.74 7.91
N GLN A 221 -3.26 14.92 8.89
CA GLN A 221 -2.35 13.89 9.40
C GLN A 221 -3.03 12.91 10.39
N ASP A 222 -4.24 13.19 10.87
CA ASP A 222 -5.02 12.28 11.73
C ASP A 222 -5.26 10.89 11.10
N PHE A 223 -5.20 10.79 9.77
CA PHE A 223 -5.21 9.51 9.05
C PHE A 223 -4.11 8.57 9.53
N GLN A 224 -2.95 9.06 9.98
CA GLN A 224 -1.81 8.25 10.35
C GLN A 224 -2.09 7.41 11.62
N ASP A 225 -2.79 7.97 12.61
CA ASP A 225 -3.21 7.21 13.80
C ASP A 225 -4.22 6.12 13.40
N LEU A 226 -5.24 6.50 12.63
CA LEU A 226 -6.32 5.61 12.27
C LEU A 226 -5.84 4.47 11.35
N THR A 227 -5.03 4.80 10.33
CA THR A 227 -4.41 3.80 9.45
C THR A 227 -3.39 2.95 10.19
N GLY A 228 -2.61 3.50 11.12
CA GLY A 228 -1.68 2.74 11.96
C GLY A 228 -2.38 1.67 12.79
N GLN A 229 -3.52 2.00 13.41
CA GLN A 229 -4.34 1.03 14.14
C GLN A 229 -4.89 -0.07 13.23
N VAL A 230 -5.34 0.28 12.03
CA VAL A 230 -5.87 -0.69 11.06
C VAL A 230 -4.76 -1.59 10.52
N ILE A 231 -3.58 -1.05 10.20
CA ILE A 231 -2.40 -1.82 9.79
C ILE A 231 -2.04 -2.84 10.87
N LYS A 232 -1.98 -2.41 12.14
CA LYS A 232 -1.70 -3.32 13.25
C LYS A 232 -2.68 -4.50 13.29
N LYS A 233 -3.97 -4.24 13.06
CA LYS A 233 -5.00 -5.30 13.01
C LYS A 233 -4.83 -6.23 11.81
N VAL A 234 -4.50 -5.70 10.64
CA VAL A 234 -4.21 -6.52 9.45
C VAL A 234 -2.98 -7.39 9.67
N VAL A 235 -1.93 -6.86 10.31
CA VAL A 235 -0.71 -7.61 10.63
C VAL A 235 -1.01 -8.72 11.65
N GLU A 236 -1.75 -8.42 12.73
CA GLU A 236 -2.18 -9.43 13.72
C GLU A 236 -2.99 -10.56 13.05
N MET A 237 -3.88 -10.20 12.12
CA MET A 237 -4.67 -11.16 11.35
C MET A 237 -3.79 -12.02 10.44
N ALA A 238 -2.87 -11.40 9.69
CA ALA A 238 -1.94 -12.10 8.81
C ALA A 238 -1.04 -13.09 9.58
N GLN A 239 -0.54 -12.70 10.76
CA GLN A 239 0.24 -13.59 11.63
C GLN A 239 -0.59 -14.78 12.15
N THR A 240 -1.85 -14.55 12.48
CA THR A 240 -2.75 -15.62 12.92
C THR A 240 -3.02 -16.61 11.78
N LEU A 241 -3.30 -16.10 10.59
CA LEU A 241 -3.48 -16.89 9.37
C LEU A 241 -2.23 -17.72 9.05
N GLU A 242 -1.06 -17.10 9.11
CA GLU A 242 0.23 -17.76 8.86
C GLU A 242 0.45 -18.92 9.84
N GLN A 243 0.24 -18.71 11.14
CA GLN A 243 0.40 -19.76 12.16
C GLN A 243 -0.57 -20.92 11.95
N GLN A 244 -1.83 -20.63 11.63
CA GLN A 244 -2.85 -21.65 11.36
C GLN A 244 -2.49 -22.47 10.11
N MET A 245 -2.08 -21.82 9.01
CA MET A 245 -1.67 -22.51 7.79
C MET A 245 -0.38 -23.32 7.99
N LEU A 246 0.60 -22.80 8.73
CA LEU A 246 1.81 -23.54 9.07
C LEU A 246 1.50 -24.77 9.92
N ALA A 247 0.59 -24.69 10.89
CA ALA A 247 0.17 -25.84 11.69
C ALA A 247 -0.42 -26.95 10.81
N VAL A 248 -1.35 -26.59 9.91
CA VAL A 248 -1.94 -27.53 8.94
C VAL A 248 -0.87 -28.17 8.06
N LEU A 249 0.08 -27.39 7.54
CA LEU A 249 1.17 -27.90 6.69
C LEU A 249 2.14 -28.81 7.45
N ILE A 250 2.41 -28.55 8.73
CA ILE A 250 3.29 -29.37 9.57
C ILE A 250 2.67 -30.73 9.87
N GLU A 251 1.38 -30.76 10.18
CA GLU A 251 0.70 -31.99 10.56
C GLU A 251 0.31 -32.83 9.33
N SER A 252 0.07 -32.19 8.18
CA SER A 252 -0.14 -32.90 6.90
C SER A 252 1.15 -33.32 6.18
N MET A 253 2.33 -32.91 6.66
CA MET A 253 3.61 -33.30 6.07
C MET A 253 3.97 -34.78 6.35
N PRO A 254 4.31 -35.59 5.33
CA PRO A 254 4.84 -36.93 5.52
C PRO A 254 6.17 -36.91 6.29
N ALA A 255 6.42 -37.93 7.11
CA ALA A 255 7.51 -37.96 8.07
C ALA A 255 8.91 -37.82 7.43
N GLU A 256 9.08 -38.17 6.15
CA GLU A 256 10.35 -37.98 5.43
C GLU A 256 10.73 -36.49 5.26
N ARG A 257 9.76 -35.57 5.09
CA ARG A 257 10.02 -34.13 4.83
C ARG A 257 10.22 -33.28 6.09
N LYS A 258 9.84 -33.78 7.27
CA LYS A 258 10.04 -33.06 8.55
C LYS A 258 11.52 -32.84 8.89
N LYS A 259 12.45 -33.61 8.30
CA LYS A 259 13.90 -33.50 8.53
C LYS A 259 14.58 -32.37 7.74
N GLU A 260 13.99 -31.89 6.66
CA GLU A 260 14.63 -30.93 5.74
C GLU A 260 14.38 -29.44 6.10
N ARG A 261 13.49 -29.16 7.07
CA ARG A 261 12.95 -27.81 7.28
C ARG A 261 13.80 -26.87 8.15
N ASN A 262 14.89 -27.33 8.75
CA ASN A 262 15.64 -26.47 9.69
C ASN A 262 16.50 -25.39 9.02
N GLU A 263 16.57 -25.28 7.68
CA GLU A 263 17.65 -24.51 7.05
C GLU A 263 17.25 -23.46 5.98
N GLY A 264 16.00 -23.36 5.50
CA GLY A 264 15.85 -22.84 4.12
C GLY A 264 15.13 -21.52 3.81
N LEU A 265 14.17 -21.00 4.59
CA LEU A 265 13.11 -20.16 3.96
C LEU A 265 12.57 -18.99 4.79
N MET A 266 13.44 -18.17 5.36
CA MET A 266 13.08 -16.83 5.88
C MET A 266 13.93 -15.74 5.21
N ASN A 267 13.82 -15.63 3.88
CA ASN A 267 14.48 -14.59 3.09
C ASN A 267 13.53 -13.39 2.90
N GLY A 268 13.32 -12.64 3.97
CA GLY A 268 12.89 -11.23 3.90
C GLY A 268 14.11 -10.31 4.07
N PRO A 269 13.98 -9.00 3.78
CA PRO A 269 15.05 -8.04 4.06
C PRO A 269 15.48 -8.17 5.53
N VAL A 270 16.78 -8.32 5.76
CA VAL A 270 17.33 -8.62 7.09
C VAL A 270 17.24 -7.37 7.97
N ILE A 271 16.30 -7.37 8.92
CA ILE A 271 16.11 -6.26 9.87
C ILE A 271 16.99 -6.43 11.12
N LYS A 272 17.42 -7.66 11.43
CA LYS A 272 18.32 -7.97 12.55
C LYS A 272 19.37 -9.00 12.13
N SER A 273 20.63 -8.59 12.17
CA SER A 273 21.81 -9.38 11.80
C SER A 273 22.50 -10.06 12.99
N GLU A 274 22.13 -9.73 14.22
CA GLU A 274 22.73 -10.32 15.42
C GLU A 274 22.25 -11.76 15.65
N GLY A 275 23.18 -12.73 15.55
CA GLY A 275 22.95 -14.15 15.82
C GLY A 275 22.57 -15.00 14.61
N ARG A 276 22.72 -14.47 13.39
CA ARG A 276 22.49 -15.17 12.13
C ARG A 276 23.81 -15.37 11.38
N ASP A 277 24.24 -16.63 11.23
CA ASP A 277 25.46 -17.00 10.49
C ASP A 277 25.28 -16.99 8.96
N ASP A 278 24.04 -16.78 8.50
CA ASP A 278 23.64 -16.76 7.08
C ASP A 278 23.60 -15.34 6.49
N VAL A 279 24.00 -14.32 7.25
CA VAL A 279 24.00 -12.92 6.82
C VAL A 279 25.42 -12.40 6.73
N VAL A 280 25.84 -12.06 5.51
CA VAL A 280 27.12 -11.43 5.24
C VAL A 280 27.02 -9.95 5.61
N THR A 281 27.75 -9.52 6.63
CA THR A 281 27.66 -8.16 7.20
C THR A 281 28.92 -7.32 6.98
N SER A 282 30.01 -7.93 6.49
CA SER A 282 31.26 -7.23 6.17
C SER A 282 31.85 -7.66 4.83
N GLN A 283 32.64 -6.77 4.21
CA GLN A 283 33.31 -7.04 2.94
C GLN A 283 34.30 -8.22 3.02
N GLU A 284 34.93 -8.43 4.17
CA GLU A 284 35.81 -9.58 4.42
C GLU A 284 35.06 -10.91 4.35
N GLN A 285 33.82 -10.96 4.85
CA GLN A 285 32.95 -12.14 4.74
C GLN A 285 32.43 -12.35 3.30
N VAL A 286 32.31 -11.28 2.51
CA VAL A 286 32.01 -11.39 1.06
C VAL A 286 33.19 -12.01 0.34
N ASP A 287 34.41 -11.55 0.64
CA ASP A 287 35.63 -12.04 0.01
C ASP A 287 35.89 -13.52 0.38
N ASP A 288 35.67 -13.92 1.64
CA ASP A 288 35.74 -15.32 2.08
C ASP A 288 34.71 -16.22 1.38
N LEU A 289 33.50 -15.69 1.14
CA LEU A 289 32.45 -16.43 0.44
C LEU A 289 32.78 -16.60 -1.04
N LEU A 290 33.34 -15.57 -1.68
CA LEU A 290 33.80 -15.61 -3.07
C LEU A 290 34.98 -16.58 -3.24
N GLU A 291 35.93 -16.58 -2.30
CA GLU A 291 37.05 -17.53 -2.27
C GLU A 291 36.54 -18.98 -2.09
N SER A 292 35.52 -19.19 -1.25
CA SER A 292 34.90 -20.52 -1.05
C SER A 292 34.15 -21.05 -2.28
N LEU A 293 33.67 -20.14 -3.14
CA LEU A 293 33.00 -20.44 -4.41
C LEU A 293 33.99 -20.54 -5.59
N GLY A 294 35.28 -20.29 -5.34
CA GLY A 294 36.36 -20.43 -6.32
C GLY A 294 36.54 -19.25 -7.27
N PHE A 295 36.12 -18.04 -6.85
CA PHE A 295 36.38 -16.77 -7.54
C PHE A 295 37.52 -15.98 -6.90
#